data_AF-A0A8S3ZUN1-F1
#
_entry.id   AF-A0A8S3ZUN1-F1
#
_cell.length_a   1.000
_cell.length_b   1.000
_cell.length_c   1.000
_cell.angle_alpha   90.00
_cell.angle_beta   90.00
_cell.angle_gamma   90.00
#
_symmetry.space_group_name_H-M   'P 1'
#
loop_
_entity.id
_entity.type
_entity.pdbx_description
1 polymer ?
#
loop_
_entity_poly.entity_id
_entity_poly.type
_entity_poly.pdbx_seq_one_letter_code
_entity_poly.pdbx_strand_id
1 'polypeptide(L)'
;ETKVVMLEDLAGHFKLKTQEVIQRVQDLQAEGRLTGVIDDRGKFIYITMEELEAVARYIRQCGRVSIADLATCSNRLINLDPDTSSTALKMASQLVEQVTVDEVAS
;
A
#
# COMPACT_ATOMS: atom_id res chain seq x y z
N GLU A 1 -1.21 7.84 6.55
CA GLU A 1 -2.44 7.00 6.44
C GLU A 1 -2.12 5.60 6.92
N THR A 2 -3.05 4.91 7.61
CA THR A 2 -2.80 3.56 8.13
C THR A 2 -3.23 2.51 7.11
N LYS A 3 -2.28 1.76 6.54
CA LYS A 3 -2.56 0.71 5.54
C LYS A 3 -2.94 -0.65 6.13
N VAL A 4 -2.70 -0.84 7.42
CA VAL A 4 -2.95 -2.12 8.12
C VAL A 4 -4.11 -1.94 9.09
N VAL A 5 -5.17 -2.72 8.93
CA VAL A 5 -6.39 -2.63 9.75
C VAL A 5 -6.76 -4.01 10.27
N MET A 6 -7.07 -4.11 11.56
CA MET A 6 -7.68 -5.32 12.12
C MET A 6 -9.14 -5.42 11.72
N LEU A 7 -9.53 -6.56 11.14
CA LEU A 7 -10.91 -6.76 10.70
C LEU A 7 -11.91 -6.81 11.87
N GLU A 8 -11.45 -7.20 13.06
CA GLU A 8 -12.25 -7.14 14.30
C GLU A 8 -12.53 -5.70 14.74
N ASP A 9 -11.52 -4.83 14.73
CA ASP A 9 -11.69 -3.41 15.05
C ASP A 9 -12.63 -2.74 14.03
N LEU A 10 -12.48 -3.09 12.76
CA LEU A 10 -13.35 -2.63 11.68
C LEU A 10 -14.80 -3.09 11.91
N ALA A 11 -15.00 -4.34 12.32
CA ALA A 11 -16.32 -4.88 12.68
C ALA A 11 -16.92 -4.15 13.89
N GLY A 12 -16.13 -3.87 14.92
CA GLY A 12 -16.53 -3.04 16.05
C GLY A 12 -16.97 -1.63 15.64
N HIS A 13 -16.20 -0.99 14.76
CA HIS A 13 -16.50 0.35 14.25
C HIS A 13 -17.83 0.39 13.47
N PHE A 14 -18.10 -0.62 12.64
CA PHE A 14 -19.32 -0.69 11.84
C PHE A 14 -20.48 -1.41 12.52
N LYS A 15 -20.29 -1.91 13.75
CA LYS A 15 -21.27 -2.74 14.50
C LYS A 15 -21.74 -3.95 13.70
N LEU A 16 -20.82 -4.59 12.98
CA LEU A 16 -21.05 -5.80 12.18
C LEU A 16 -20.36 -6.99 12.85
N LYS A 17 -20.72 -8.21 12.42
CA LYS A 17 -19.91 -9.38 12.76
C LYS A 17 -18.62 -9.37 11.93
N THR A 18 -17.51 -9.85 12.48
CA THR A 18 -16.22 -9.93 11.77
C THR A 18 -16.34 -10.68 10.43
N GLN A 19 -17.14 -11.75 10.38
CA GLN A 19 -17.41 -12.50 9.14
C GLN A 19 -18.15 -11.68 8.07
N GLU A 20 -19.06 -10.79 8.47
CA GLU A 20 -19.74 -9.90 7.52
C GLU A 20 -18.78 -8.85 6.96
N VAL A 21 -17.85 -8.35 7.78
CA VAL A 21 -16.79 -7.45 7.32
C VAL A 21 -15.85 -8.15 6.35
N ILE A 22 -15.41 -9.38 6.68
CA ILE A 22 -14.57 -10.19 5.78
C ILE A 22 -15.25 -10.36 4.43
N GLN A 23 -16.53 -10.77 4.42
CA GLN A 23 -17.28 -10.97 3.18
C GLN A 23 -17.35 -9.67 2.37
N ARG A 24 -17.68 -8.54 2.99
CA ARG A 24 -17.75 -7.24 2.29
C ARG A 24 -16.40 -6.79 1.74
N VAL A 25 -15.31 -7.02 2.46
CA VAL A 25 -13.95 -6.73 1.97
C VAL A 25 -13.66 -7.58 0.73
N GLN A 26 -13.97 -8.88 0.78
CA GLN A 26 -13.79 -9.78 -0.35
C GLN A 26 -14.67 -9.39 -1.55
N ASP A 27 -15.91 -8.98 -1.33
CA ASP A 27 -16.81 -8.49 -2.39
C ASP A 27 -16.22 -7.25 -3.06
N LEU A 28 -15.72 -6.28 -2.28
CA LEU A 28 -15.06 -5.08 -2.81
C LEU A 28 -13.77 -5.40 -3.59
N GLN A 29 -13.04 -6.44 -3.18
CA GLN A 29 -11.87 -6.94 -3.92
C GLN A 29 -12.28 -7.60 -5.24
N ALA A 30 -13.34 -8.40 -5.24
CA ALA A 30 -13.88 -9.03 -6.45
C ALA A 30 -14.42 -7.99 -7.45
N GLU A 31 -14.99 -6.89 -6.95
CA GLU A 31 -15.41 -5.73 -7.75
C GLU A 31 -14.24 -4.88 -8.25
N GLY A 32 -13.00 -5.13 -7.80
CA GLY A 32 -11.82 -4.33 -8.15
C GLY A 32 -11.82 -2.93 -7.52
N ARG A 33 -12.68 -2.68 -6.53
CA ARG A 33 -12.78 -1.40 -5.83
C ARG A 33 -11.85 -1.29 -4.63
N LEU A 34 -11.30 -2.42 -4.19
CA LEU A 34 -10.35 -2.51 -3.09
C LEU A 34 -9.24 -3.49 -3.45
N THR A 35 -8.01 -3.13 -3.13
CA THR A 35 -6.82 -3.95 -3.39
C THR A 35 -6.06 -4.18 -2.09
N GLY A 36 -5.61 -5.41 -1.86
CA GLY A 36 -4.94 -5.75 -0.61
C GLY A 36 -4.89 -7.24 -0.35
N VAL A 37 -4.38 -7.59 0.81
CA VAL A 37 -4.28 -8.99 1.27
C VAL A 37 -4.83 -9.12 2.68
N ILE A 38 -5.44 -10.27 2.95
CA ILE A 38 -5.86 -10.66 4.29
C ILE A 38 -4.79 -11.63 4.83
N ASP A 39 -4.19 -11.26 5.95
CA ASP A 39 -3.26 -12.10 6.71
C ASP A 39 -4.03 -13.16 7.51
N ASP A 40 -3.41 -14.31 7.79
CA ASP A 40 -4.04 -15.41 8.53
C ASP A 40 -4.43 -15.03 9.97
N ARG A 41 -3.88 -13.93 10.48
CA ARG A 41 -4.19 -13.34 11.78
C ARG A 41 -5.34 -12.33 11.75
N GLY A 42 -6.03 -12.17 10.63
CA GLY A 42 -7.21 -11.29 10.52
C GLY A 42 -6.90 -9.80 10.29
N LYS A 43 -5.68 -9.47 9.85
CA LYS A 43 -5.34 -8.12 9.37
C LYS A 43 -5.69 -8.00 7.88
N PHE A 44 -6.29 -6.89 7.51
CA PHE A 44 -6.32 -6.44 6.13
C PHE A 44 -5.16 -5.46 5.88
N ILE A 45 -4.39 -5.72 4.83
CA ILE A 45 -3.29 -4.87 4.38
C ILE A 45 -3.69 -4.28 3.04
N TYR A 46 -3.97 -2.98 3.02
CA TYR A 46 -4.25 -2.24 1.81
C TYR A 46 -2.96 -2.06 0.99
N ILE A 47 -3.06 -2.34 -0.32
CA ILE A 47 -1.97 -2.16 -1.28
C ILE A 47 -2.51 -1.23 -2.36
N THR A 48 -1.82 -0.13 -2.67
CA THR A 48 -2.32 0.79 -3.71
C THR A 48 -2.16 0.18 -5.11
N MET A 49 -2.89 0.71 -6.08
CA MET A 49 -2.74 0.30 -7.46
C MET A 49 -1.32 0.58 -7.99
N GLU A 50 -0.69 1.71 -7.61
CA GLU A 50 0.68 2.01 -8.03
C GLU A 50 1.69 1.00 -7.47
N GLU A 51 1.51 0.54 -6.22
CA GLU A 51 2.35 -0.48 -5.60
C GLU A 51 2.22 -1.82 -6.34
N LEU A 52 0.99 -2.22 -6.70
CA LEU A 52 0.75 -3.42 -7.52
C LEU A 52 1.37 -3.31 -8.91
N GLU A 53 1.25 -2.15 -9.56
CA GLU A 53 1.84 -1.89 -10.87
C GLU A 53 3.37 -1.94 -10.82
N ALA A 54 3.98 -1.42 -9.76
CA ALA A 54 5.43 -1.49 -9.56
C ALA A 54 5.90 -2.94 -9.43
N VAL A 55 5.18 -3.78 -8.69
CA VAL A 55 5.46 -5.21 -8.57
C VAL A 55 5.28 -5.92 -9.92
N ALA A 56 4.20 -5.63 -10.65
CA ALA A 56 3.95 -6.20 -11.97
C ALA A 56 5.06 -5.81 -12.97
N ARG A 57 5.54 -4.56 -12.92
CA ARG A 57 6.65 -4.09 -13.75
C ARG A 57 7.93 -4.85 -13.45
N TYR A 58 8.25 -5.06 -12.17
CA TYR A 58 9.40 -5.84 -11.75
C TYR A 58 9.35 -7.28 -12.30
N ILE A 59 8.20 -7.96 -12.15
CA ILE A 59 8.02 -9.32 -12.66
C ILE A 59 8.26 -9.39 -14.18
N ARG A 60 7.71 -8.43 -14.94
CA ARG A 60 7.88 -8.39 -16.40
C ARG A 60 9.33 -8.12 -16.81
N GLN A 61 10.06 -7.28 -16.08
CA GLN A 61 11.45 -6.95 -16.37
C GLN A 61 12.42 -8.10 -16.07
N CYS A 62 12.18 -8.83 -14.98
CA CYS A 62 13.04 -9.95 -14.56
C CYS A 62 12.70 -11.26 -15.29
N GLY A 63 11.48 -11.41 -15.83
CA GLY A 63 11.02 -12.61 -16.53
C GLY A 63 10.79 -13.77 -15.57
N ARG A 64 11.84 -14.47 -15.16
CA ARG A 64 11.79 -15.52 -14.14
C ARG A 64 12.12 -14.93 -12.78
N VAL A 65 11.13 -14.94 -11.89
CA VAL A 65 11.27 -14.38 -10.53
C VAL A 65 11.00 -15.50 -9.53
N SER A 66 11.90 -15.70 -8.57
CA SER A 66 11.64 -16.61 -7.46
C SER A 66 10.72 -15.95 -6.43
N ILE A 67 10.04 -16.74 -5.61
CA ILE A 67 9.21 -16.20 -4.52
C ILE A 67 10.05 -15.35 -3.56
N ALA A 68 11.31 -15.74 -3.32
CA ALA A 68 12.23 -14.98 -2.47
C ALA A 68 12.54 -13.60 -3.08
N ASP A 69 12.85 -13.54 -4.37
CA ASP A 69 13.10 -12.27 -5.08
C ASP A 69 11.86 -11.37 -5.06
N LEU A 70 10.68 -11.96 -5.29
CA LEU A 70 9.42 -11.23 -5.27
C LEU A 70 9.11 -10.69 -3.88
N ALA A 71 9.36 -11.46 -2.82
CA ALA A 71 9.17 -11.03 -1.44
C ALA A 71 10.12 -9.88 -1.09
N THR A 72 11.40 -9.99 -1.42
CA THR A 72 12.38 -8.92 -1.21
C THR A 72 12.00 -7.65 -1.97
N CYS A 73 11.58 -7.78 -3.23
CA CYS A 73 11.12 -6.64 -4.03
C CYS A 73 9.85 -6.02 -3.44
N SER A 74 8.87 -6.84 -3.08
CA SER A 74 7.59 -6.39 -2.50
C SER A 74 7.81 -5.63 -1.18
N ASN A 75 8.74 -6.06 -0.33
CA ASN A 75 9.09 -5.36 0.90
C ASN A 75 9.65 -3.94 0.66
N ARG A 76 10.20 -3.67 -0.52
CA ARG A 76 10.68 -2.34 -0.92
C ARG A 76 9.59 -1.52 -1.60
N LEU A 77 8.72 -2.17 -2.38
CA LEU A 77 7.70 -1.51 -3.19
C LEU A 77 6.42 -1.23 -2.41
N ILE A 78 6.10 -2.04 -1.42
CA ILE A 78 4.89 -1.91 -0.59
C ILE A 78 5.30 -1.33 0.75
N ASN A 79 5.01 -0.05 0.96
CA ASN A 79 5.34 0.60 2.22
C ASN A 79 4.16 0.48 3.19
N LEU A 80 4.35 -0.28 4.27
CA LEU A 80 3.34 -0.52 5.31
C LEU A 80 3.40 0.47 6.47
N ASP A 81 4.46 1.28 6.53
CA ASP A 81 4.68 2.20 7.63
C ASP A 81 3.84 3.49 7.42
N PRO A 82 2.94 3.81 8.36
CA PRO A 82 2.09 4.98 8.26
C PRO A 82 2.88 6.30 8.27
N ASP A 83 4.07 6.33 8.87
CA ASP A 83 4.85 7.56 9.09
C ASP A 83 5.68 7.94 7.86
N THR A 84 6.25 6.95 7.15
CA THR A 84 7.04 7.17 5.94
C THR A 84 6.21 7.55 4.71
N SER A 85 4.90 7.24 4.69
CA SER A 85 3.98 7.76 3.66
C SER A 85 3.96 9.29 3.62
N SER A 86 4.13 9.94 4.78
CA SER A 86 4.21 11.41 4.89
C SER A 86 5.61 11.95 4.60
N THR A 87 6.66 11.18 4.92
CA THR A 87 8.05 11.63 4.78
C THR A 87 8.47 11.69 3.31
N ALA A 88 8.01 10.77 2.46
CA ALA A 88 8.30 10.82 1.02
C ALA A 88 7.65 12.05 0.35
N LEU A 89 6.41 12.40 0.71
CA LEU A 89 5.79 13.65 0.27
C LEU A 89 6.52 14.88 0.81
N LYS A 90 6.95 14.86 2.09
CA LYS A 90 7.71 15.97 2.71
C LYS A 90 9.09 16.18 2.07
N MET A 91 9.79 15.10 1.70
CA MET A 91 11.08 15.19 1.00
C MET A 91 10.91 15.62 -0.46
N ALA A 92 9.88 15.15 -1.15
CA ALA A 92 9.55 15.60 -2.50
C ALA A 92 9.16 17.10 -2.52
N SER A 93 8.39 17.58 -1.53
CA SER A 93 8.08 19.01 -1.40
C SER A 93 9.31 19.85 -1.05
N GLN A 94 10.24 19.33 -0.23
CA GLN A 94 11.50 20.04 0.09
C GLN A 94 12.45 20.16 -1.10
N LEU A 95 12.49 19.16 -2.00
CA LEU A 95 13.28 19.24 -3.23
C LEU A 95 12.70 20.23 -4.25
N VAL A 96 11.37 20.40 -4.28
CA VAL A 96 10.70 21.38 -5.16
C VAL A 96 10.93 22.81 -4.65
N GLU A 97 10.87 23.05 -3.34
CA GLU A 97 11.15 24.38 -2.77
C GLU A 97 12.60 24.82 -3.02
N GLN A 98 13.58 23.92 -2.92
CA GLN A 98 14.99 24.26 -3.20
C GLN A 98 15.28 24.61 -4.67
N VAL A 99 14.53 24.07 -5.63
CA VAL A 99 14.72 24.42 -7.05
C VAL A 99 14.18 25.82 -7.37
N THR A 100 13.15 26.30 -6.66
CA THR A 100 12.56 27.62 -6.91
C THR A 100 13.37 28.79 -6.36
N VAL A 101 14.28 28.57 -5.40
CA VAL A 101 15.13 29.65 -4.86
C VAL A 101 16.35 29.94 -5.75
N ASP A 102 16.85 28.96 -6.50
CA ASP A 102 18.02 29.13 -7.36
C ASP A 102 17.69 29.80 -8.72
N GLU A 103 16.43 29.79 -9.17
CA GLU A 103 16.01 30.42 -10.43
C GLU A 103 15.73 31.94 -10.30
N VAL A 104 15.58 32.45 -9.07
CA VAL A 104 15.35 33.89 -8.81
C VAL A 104 16.66 34.62 -8.45
N ALA A 105 17.75 33.87 -8.20
CA ALA A 105 19.06 34.41 -7.81
C ALA A 105 20.08 34.53 -8.98
N SER A 106 19.64 34.38 -10.23
CA SER A 106 20.45 34.62 -11.44
C SER A 106 19.91 35.78 -12.29
#